data_AF-A0A4R3YJF0-F1
#
_entry.id   AF-A0A4R3YJF0-F1
#
_cell.length_a   1.000
_cell.length_b   1.000
_cell.length_c   1.000
_cell.angle_alpha   90.00
_cell.angle_beta   90.00
_cell.angle_gamma   90.00
#
_symmetry.space_group_name_H-M   'P 1'
#
loop_
_entity.id
_entity.type
_entity.pdbx_description
1 polymer ?
#
loop_
_entity_poly.entity_id
_entity_poly.type
_entity_poly.pdbx_seq_one_letter_code
_entity_poly.pdbx_strand_id
1 'polypeptide(L)'
;MTQPFKTIALIGKYNSPEISEPLLRLAQFLVEREYAVLVARQTAELIGTSNFLMANLSDIGGVADVAVVMGGDGTMLNIARTLVGFKVPLIGVNQGRLGFLTDVSIDTMFDTVAEMLNGEYSAEDRILLNAEIWREGEKVFSACAFNDVVVGKGNTGRLIEIEVSIDNEFVNSQRADGLVVATPTGSTAYALSAGGPLLHPTLEAIALVPVCPHTLSARPIAVNSHSVVEITITYASDARAHFDGQRHFDLIVGDKVIVRRAENAVRLLHPVGHSYYDMLRQKLHWGEKL
;
A
#
# COMPACT_ATOMS: atom_id res chain seq x y z
N MET A 1 1.28 -1.71 34.60
CA MET A 1 1.78 -2.13 33.28
C MET A 1 1.89 -0.87 32.44
N THR A 2 3.00 -0.64 31.76
CA THR A 2 3.17 0.54 30.88
C THR A 2 2.30 0.35 29.64
N GLN A 3 1.23 1.13 29.49
CA GLN A 3 0.47 1.18 28.24
C GLN A 3 1.41 1.63 27.11
N PRO A 4 1.63 0.81 26.06
CA PRO A 4 2.58 1.12 25.00
C PRO A 4 2.10 2.25 24.08
N PHE A 5 0.80 2.53 24.06
CA PHE A 5 0.18 3.61 23.29
C PHE A 5 -0.61 4.52 24.21
N LYS A 6 -0.61 5.83 23.95
CA LYS A 6 -1.37 6.84 24.70
C LYS A 6 -2.29 7.64 23.78
N THR A 7 -1.81 7.98 22.59
CA THR A 7 -2.56 8.75 21.59
C THR A 7 -2.91 7.89 20.39
N ILE A 8 -4.21 7.68 20.18
CA ILE A 8 -4.78 6.81 19.15
C ILE A 8 -5.47 7.66 18.09
N ALA A 9 -5.03 7.54 16.84
CA ALA A 9 -5.70 8.19 15.72
C ALA A 9 -6.74 7.26 15.09
N LEU A 10 -7.93 7.79 14.80
CA LEU A 10 -9.01 7.09 14.12
C LEU A 10 -9.24 7.69 12.74
N ILE A 11 -9.21 6.83 11.73
CA ILE A 11 -9.29 7.24 10.33
C ILE A 11 -10.30 6.34 9.62
N GLY A 12 -11.38 6.91 9.10
CA GLY A 12 -12.42 6.20 8.37
C GLY A 12 -12.31 6.38 6.86
N LYS A 13 -12.77 5.40 6.08
CA LYS A 13 -12.88 5.50 4.61
C LYS A 13 -13.74 6.70 4.21
N TYR A 14 -13.19 7.50 3.29
CA TYR A 14 -13.89 8.61 2.63
C TYR A 14 -15.11 8.08 1.84
N ASN A 15 -16.26 8.76 1.96
CA ASN A 15 -17.53 8.42 1.31
C ASN A 15 -18.19 7.08 1.73
N SER A 16 -17.98 6.62 2.96
CA SER A 16 -18.74 5.48 3.51
C SER A 16 -19.48 5.88 4.78
N PRO A 17 -20.77 6.27 4.68
CA PRO A 17 -21.59 6.65 5.84
C PRO A 17 -21.71 5.52 6.87
N GLU A 18 -21.62 4.27 6.44
CA GLU A 18 -21.72 3.07 7.26
C GLU A 18 -20.61 2.98 8.34
N ILE A 19 -19.49 3.69 8.16
CA ILE A 19 -18.38 3.72 9.11
C ILE A 19 -18.64 4.66 10.31
N SER A 20 -19.64 5.55 10.18
CA SER A 20 -19.86 6.62 11.15
C SER A 20 -20.16 6.09 12.56
N GLU A 21 -21.16 5.23 12.70
CA GLU A 21 -21.55 4.66 13.99
C GLU A 21 -20.44 3.79 14.61
N PRO A 22 -19.86 2.79 13.89
CA PRO A 22 -18.77 1.98 14.43
C PRO A 22 -17.57 2.79 14.89
N LEU A 23 -17.17 3.82 14.13
CA LEU A 23 -16.02 4.66 14.46
C LEU A 23 -16.30 5.51 15.70
N LEU A 24 -17.49 6.12 15.82
CA LEU A 24 -17.87 6.89 17.00
C LEU A 24 -17.92 6.00 18.26
N ARG A 25 -18.46 4.79 18.14
CA ARG A 25 -18.46 3.83 19.24
C ARG A 25 -17.04 3.43 19.65
N LEU A 26 -16.14 3.20 18.68
CA LEU A 26 -14.73 2.93 18.98
C LEU A 26 -14.06 4.11 19.68
N ALA A 27 -14.30 5.34 19.20
CA ALA A 27 -13.77 6.55 19.80
C ALA A 27 -14.20 6.67 21.28
N GLN A 28 -15.48 6.47 21.57
CA GLN A 28 -15.99 6.49 22.94
C GLN A 28 -15.39 5.38 23.80
N PHE A 29 -15.34 4.15 23.29
CA PHE A 29 -14.75 3.00 23.97
C PHE A 29 -13.28 3.22 24.36
N LEU A 30 -12.50 3.90 23.52
CA LEU A 30 -11.12 4.26 23.78
C LEU A 30 -10.98 5.38 24.81
N VAL A 31 -11.84 6.41 24.75
CA VAL A 31 -11.88 7.49 25.75
C VAL A 31 -12.23 6.95 27.14
N GLU A 32 -13.20 6.02 27.24
CA GLU A 32 -13.55 5.34 28.50
C GLU A 32 -12.39 4.52 29.10
N ARG A 33 -11.37 4.21 28.30
CA ARG A 33 -10.13 3.53 28.70
C ARG A 33 -8.94 4.49 28.86
N GLU A 34 -9.22 5.78 28.94
CA GLU A 34 -8.25 6.85 29.19
C GLU A 34 -7.22 7.07 28.06
N TYR A 35 -7.51 6.60 26.84
CA TYR A 35 -6.71 6.94 25.67
C TYR A 35 -7.04 8.35 25.16
N ALA A 36 -6.01 9.08 24.72
CA ALA A 36 -6.21 10.32 23.96
C ALA A 36 -6.61 9.97 22.52
N VAL A 37 -7.80 10.36 22.09
CA VAL A 37 -8.33 10.03 20.76
C VAL A 37 -8.27 11.24 19.82
N LEU A 38 -7.66 11.03 18.65
CA LEU A 38 -7.67 11.97 17.53
C LEU A 38 -8.50 11.37 16.40
N VAL A 39 -9.35 12.18 15.76
CA VAL A 39 -10.09 11.76 14.56
C VAL A 39 -9.54 12.53 13.37
N ALA A 40 -9.25 11.83 12.27
CA ALA A 40 -8.85 12.50 11.04
C ALA A 40 -9.92 13.49 10.59
N ARG A 41 -9.51 14.71 10.22
CA ARG A 41 -10.43 15.81 9.90
C ARG A 41 -11.48 15.42 8.87
N GLN A 42 -11.06 14.81 7.76
CA GLN A 42 -11.99 14.35 6.71
C GLN A 42 -12.99 13.31 7.23
N THR A 43 -12.58 12.45 8.15
CA THR A 43 -13.46 11.49 8.80
C THR A 43 -14.44 12.19 9.73
N ALA A 44 -13.99 13.13 10.55
CA ALA A 44 -14.84 13.89 11.48
C ALA A 44 -15.89 14.74 10.73
N GLU A 45 -15.50 15.38 9.62
CA GLU A 45 -16.40 16.13 8.75
C GLU A 45 -17.47 15.24 8.12
N LEU A 46 -17.10 14.04 7.67
CA LEU A 46 -18.04 13.07 7.08
C LEU A 46 -19.09 12.58 8.08
N ILE A 47 -18.66 12.28 9.31
CA ILE A 47 -19.55 11.74 10.36
C ILE A 47 -20.27 12.83 11.15
N GLY A 48 -19.95 14.11 10.90
CA GLY A 48 -20.59 15.26 11.55
C GLY A 48 -20.31 15.36 13.05
N THR A 49 -19.15 14.90 13.54
CA THR A 49 -18.80 14.97 14.96
C THR A 49 -17.82 16.10 15.26
N SER A 50 -18.05 16.79 16.37
CA SER A 50 -17.12 17.77 16.97
C SER A 50 -16.69 17.37 18.38
N ASN A 51 -17.08 16.18 18.84
CA ASN A 51 -16.87 15.72 20.22
C ASN A 51 -15.44 15.21 20.48
N PHE A 52 -14.62 15.08 19.44
CA PHE A 52 -13.25 14.58 19.51
C PHE A 52 -12.28 15.58 18.88
N LEU A 53 -11.03 15.53 19.30
CA LEU A 53 -9.97 16.34 18.71
C LEU A 53 -9.78 15.94 17.25
N MET A 54 -9.82 16.92 16.35
CA MET A 54 -9.68 16.73 14.91
C MET A 54 -8.29 17.13 14.45
N ALA A 55 -7.67 16.30 13.63
CA ALA A 55 -6.31 16.54 13.12
C ALA A 55 -6.22 16.17 11.63
N ASN A 56 -5.40 16.91 10.87
CA ASN A 56 -5.04 16.46 9.53
C ASN A 56 -4.07 15.27 9.61
N LEU A 57 -3.91 14.51 8.53
CA LEU A 57 -3.03 13.33 8.53
C LEU A 57 -1.56 13.69 8.89
N SER A 58 -1.08 14.87 8.50
CA SER A 58 0.25 15.37 8.89
C SER A 58 0.38 15.58 10.39
N ASP A 59 -0.65 16.15 11.01
CA ASP A 59 -0.65 16.46 12.45
C ASP A 59 -0.76 15.16 13.24
N ILE A 60 -1.61 14.23 12.78
CA ILE A 60 -1.70 12.86 13.30
C ILE A 60 -0.32 12.20 13.30
N GLY A 61 0.40 12.29 12.17
CA GLY A 61 1.75 11.76 12.05
C GLY A 61 2.71 12.26 13.13
N GLY A 62 2.59 13.52 13.55
CA GLY A 62 3.48 14.10 14.55
C GLY A 62 3.21 13.71 16.00
N VAL A 63 2.04 13.15 16.32
CA VAL A 63 1.60 13.00 17.73
C VAL A 63 0.96 11.63 18.06
N ALA A 64 0.51 10.87 17.07
CA ALA A 64 -0.17 9.60 17.32
C ALA A 64 0.85 8.47 17.54
N ASP A 65 0.60 7.63 18.55
CA ASP A 65 1.40 6.44 18.81
C ASP A 65 0.99 5.27 17.91
N VAL A 66 -0.27 5.28 17.42
CA VAL A 66 -0.83 4.30 16.48
C VAL A 66 -2.07 4.88 15.78
N ALA A 67 -2.31 4.46 14.54
CA ALA A 67 -3.52 4.81 13.80
C ALA A 67 -4.39 3.57 13.51
N VAL A 68 -5.66 3.62 13.91
CA VAL A 68 -6.68 2.63 13.55
C VAL A 68 -7.42 3.12 12.31
N VAL A 69 -7.24 2.37 11.22
CA VAL A 69 -7.83 2.68 9.91
C VAL A 69 -9.03 1.77 9.69
N MET A 70 -10.23 2.37 9.64
CA MET A 70 -11.47 1.67 9.34
C MET A 70 -11.80 1.81 7.86
N GLY A 71 -11.78 0.68 7.14
CA GLY A 71 -12.02 0.64 5.70
C GLY A 71 -11.46 -0.63 5.06
N GLY A 72 -11.33 -0.60 3.73
CA GLY A 72 -10.69 -1.69 2.97
C GLY A 72 -9.21 -1.42 2.71
N ASP A 73 -8.56 -2.36 2.01
CA ASP A 73 -7.15 -2.25 1.62
C ASP A 73 -6.84 -0.93 0.88
N GLY A 74 -7.73 -0.47 -0.01
CA GLY A 74 -7.53 0.81 -0.70
C GLY A 74 -7.44 2.03 0.22
N THR A 75 -8.20 2.03 1.33
CA THR A 75 -8.11 3.06 2.37
C THR A 75 -6.80 2.94 3.12
N MET A 76 -6.44 1.72 3.54
CA MET A 76 -5.18 1.45 4.21
C MET A 76 -3.96 1.88 3.39
N LEU A 77 -3.93 1.58 2.08
CA LEU A 77 -2.85 1.98 1.17
C LEU A 77 -2.64 3.51 1.17
N ASN A 78 -3.73 4.27 1.10
CA ASN A 78 -3.66 5.73 1.07
C ASN A 78 -3.14 6.32 2.39
N ILE A 79 -3.63 5.80 3.51
CA ILE A 79 -3.19 6.25 4.83
C ILE A 79 -1.74 5.86 5.08
N ALA A 80 -1.36 4.64 4.73
CA ALA A 80 0.00 4.14 4.88
C ALA A 80 1.03 5.01 4.17
N ARG A 81 0.79 5.38 2.90
CA ARG A 81 1.70 6.29 2.18
C ARG A 81 1.78 7.69 2.78
N THR A 82 0.73 8.15 3.45
CA THR A 82 0.71 9.48 4.08
C THR A 82 1.43 9.48 5.42
N LEU A 83 1.27 8.41 6.21
CA LEU A 83 1.84 8.30 7.55
C LEU A 83 3.23 7.66 7.60
N VAL A 84 3.69 7.02 6.52
CA VAL A 84 4.99 6.33 6.47
C VAL A 84 6.16 7.23 6.88
N GLY A 85 6.16 8.50 6.48
CA GLY A 85 7.21 9.46 6.84
C GLY A 85 7.29 9.76 8.34
N PHE A 86 6.22 9.48 9.08
CA PHE A 86 6.11 9.71 10.51
C PHE A 86 6.32 8.43 11.34
N LYS A 87 6.42 7.27 10.69
CA LYS A 87 6.60 5.96 11.34
C LYS A 87 5.49 5.59 12.32
N VAL A 88 4.28 6.12 12.11
CA VAL A 88 3.10 5.75 12.90
C VAL A 88 2.65 4.34 12.49
N PRO A 89 2.58 3.37 13.42
CA PRO A 89 2.09 2.03 13.13
C PRO A 89 0.58 2.03 12.86
N LEU A 90 0.11 1.08 12.05
CA LEU A 90 -1.27 1.03 11.57
C LEU A 90 -1.98 -0.27 11.99
N ILE A 91 -3.24 -0.14 12.41
CA ILE A 91 -4.18 -1.24 12.65
C ILE A 91 -5.29 -1.13 11.61
N GLY A 92 -5.60 -2.22 10.91
CA GLY A 92 -6.61 -2.24 9.86
C GLY A 92 -7.92 -2.91 10.29
N VAL A 93 -8.99 -2.13 10.40
CA VAL A 93 -10.34 -2.64 10.66
C VAL A 93 -11.11 -2.72 9.35
N ASN A 94 -11.56 -3.92 8.99
CA ASN A 94 -12.33 -4.16 7.79
C ASN A 94 -13.83 -4.14 8.05
N GLN A 95 -14.56 -3.47 7.15
CA GLN A 95 -16.01 -3.48 7.09
C GLN A 95 -16.46 -4.49 6.01
N GLY A 96 -16.51 -5.77 6.38
CA GLY A 96 -16.93 -6.86 5.51
C GLY A 96 -15.94 -8.02 5.47
N ARG A 97 -15.50 -8.42 4.27
CA ARG A 97 -14.56 -9.54 4.11
C ARG A 97 -13.13 -9.06 4.35
N LEU A 98 -12.43 -9.68 5.30
CA LEU A 98 -11.02 -9.45 5.63
C LEU A 98 -10.15 -9.21 4.40
N GLY A 99 -9.29 -8.20 4.44
CA GLY A 99 -8.43 -7.74 3.35
C GLY A 99 -7.00 -8.24 3.52
N PHE A 100 -6.11 -7.95 2.58
CA PHE A 100 -4.68 -8.25 2.75
C PHE A 100 -3.98 -7.38 3.80
N LEU A 101 -4.56 -6.21 4.10
CA LEU A 101 -4.01 -5.20 5.00
C LEU A 101 -4.95 -4.86 6.16
N THR A 102 -6.20 -5.33 6.11
CA THR A 102 -7.21 -5.10 7.16
C THR A 102 -7.75 -6.42 7.68
N ASP A 103 -7.23 -6.82 8.83
CA ASP A 103 -7.37 -8.14 9.43
C ASP A 103 -8.18 -8.15 10.74
N VAL A 104 -8.60 -6.98 11.24
CA VAL A 104 -9.56 -6.86 12.33
C VAL A 104 -10.98 -6.76 11.77
N SER A 105 -11.89 -7.65 12.17
CA SER A 105 -13.31 -7.53 11.80
C SER A 105 -13.99 -6.45 12.63
N ILE A 106 -14.94 -5.74 12.00
CA ILE A 106 -15.81 -4.78 12.69
C ILE A 106 -16.58 -5.41 13.86
N ASP A 107 -16.94 -6.69 13.76
CA ASP A 107 -17.73 -7.40 14.78
C ASP A 107 -16.93 -7.65 16.07
N THR A 108 -15.63 -7.89 15.94
CA THR A 108 -14.70 -8.17 17.07
C THR A 108 -13.76 -7.00 17.36
N MET A 109 -14.01 -5.84 16.74
CA MET A 109 -13.11 -4.70 16.72
C MET A 109 -12.75 -4.20 18.13
N PHE A 110 -13.72 -4.07 19.02
CA PHE A 110 -13.50 -3.45 20.34
C PHE A 110 -12.52 -4.25 21.18
N ASP A 111 -12.73 -5.56 21.29
CA ASP A 111 -11.90 -6.45 22.09
C ASP A 111 -10.52 -6.60 21.45
N THR A 112 -10.49 -6.87 20.14
CA THR A 112 -9.23 -7.04 19.39
C THR A 112 -8.36 -5.78 19.45
N VAL A 113 -8.92 -4.58 19.23
CA VAL A 113 -8.16 -3.34 19.31
C VAL A 113 -7.68 -3.09 20.74
N ALA A 114 -8.48 -3.38 21.76
CA ALA A 114 -8.05 -3.21 23.15
C ALA A 114 -6.87 -4.12 23.51
N GLU A 115 -6.90 -5.40 23.11
CA GLU A 115 -5.80 -6.35 23.28
C GLU A 115 -4.52 -5.85 22.60
N MET A 116 -4.63 -5.43 21.34
CA MET A 116 -3.50 -4.88 20.58
C MET A 116 -2.94 -3.61 21.24
N LEU A 117 -3.79 -2.71 21.74
CA LEU A 117 -3.31 -1.51 22.44
C LEU A 117 -2.64 -1.83 23.79
N ASN A 118 -2.91 -2.99 24.38
CA ASN A 118 -2.21 -3.48 25.57
C ASN A 118 -0.88 -4.17 25.26
N GLY A 119 -0.49 -4.29 23.99
CA GLY A 119 0.76 -4.91 23.56
C GLY A 119 0.58 -6.33 22.99
N GLU A 120 -0.65 -6.83 22.89
CA GLU A 120 -0.94 -8.16 22.36
C GLU A 120 -1.12 -8.08 20.84
N TYR A 121 -0.02 -7.90 20.13
CA TYR A 121 0.02 -7.85 18.66
C TYR A 121 1.29 -8.47 18.11
N SER A 122 1.24 -8.81 16.83
CA SER A 122 2.43 -9.04 16.00
C SER A 122 2.65 -7.83 15.09
N ALA A 123 3.90 -7.36 15.01
CA ALA A 123 4.25 -6.24 14.16
C ALA A 123 4.97 -6.73 12.91
N GLU A 124 4.63 -6.13 11.76
CA GLU A 124 5.21 -6.46 10.48
C GLU A 124 5.57 -5.18 9.73
N ASP A 125 6.84 -5.07 9.31
CA ASP A 125 7.30 -3.96 8.49
C ASP A 125 7.16 -4.33 7.01
N ARG A 126 6.48 -3.46 6.25
CA ARG A 126 6.23 -3.63 4.82
C ARG A 126 6.98 -2.58 4.02
N ILE A 127 7.75 -3.02 3.04
CA ILE A 127 8.48 -2.12 2.15
C ILE A 127 7.53 -1.37 1.21
N LEU A 128 7.99 -0.21 0.76
CA LEU A 128 7.35 0.60 -0.26
C LEU A 128 8.37 0.85 -1.38
N LEU A 129 7.86 1.24 -2.55
CA LEU A 129 8.66 1.73 -3.65
C LEU A 129 8.66 3.26 -3.62
N ASN A 130 9.82 3.85 -3.87
CA ASN A 130 9.94 5.23 -4.30
C ASN A 130 10.29 5.22 -5.79
N ALA A 131 9.51 5.97 -6.56
CA ALA A 131 9.72 6.11 -7.98
C ALA A 131 9.95 7.58 -8.35
N GLU A 132 10.89 7.78 -9.26
CA GLU A 132 11.26 9.09 -9.79
C GLU A 132 11.23 9.04 -11.30
N ILE A 133 10.78 10.13 -11.92
CA ILE A 133 10.79 10.27 -13.37
C ILE A 133 11.82 11.34 -13.72
N TRP A 134 12.75 10.95 -14.58
CA TRP A 134 13.85 11.78 -15.04
C TRP A 134 13.69 12.06 -16.53
N ARG A 135 13.79 13.33 -16.90
CA ARG A 135 13.70 13.82 -18.28
C ARG A 135 14.91 14.71 -18.53
N GLU A 136 15.69 14.39 -19.56
CA GLU A 136 16.88 15.17 -19.96
C GLU A 136 17.86 15.44 -18.80
N GLY A 137 17.94 14.52 -17.83
CA GLY A 137 18.82 14.65 -16.66
C GLY A 137 18.23 15.39 -15.46
N GLU A 138 16.98 15.85 -15.54
CA GLU A 138 16.27 16.49 -14.43
C GLU A 138 15.14 15.61 -13.88
N LYS A 139 14.96 15.61 -12.55
CA LYS A 139 13.84 14.94 -11.90
C LYS A 139 12.58 15.78 -12.03
N VAL A 140 11.65 15.33 -12.88
CA VAL A 140 10.38 16.03 -13.16
C VAL A 140 9.23 15.55 -12.29
N PHE A 141 9.33 14.37 -11.68
CA PHE A 141 8.29 13.81 -10.82
C PHE A 141 8.85 12.82 -9.80
N SER A 142 8.15 12.68 -8.67
CA SER A 142 8.40 11.61 -7.70
C SER A 142 7.11 11.21 -6.98
N ALA A 143 6.98 9.91 -6.71
CA ALA A 143 5.90 9.35 -5.91
C ALA A 143 6.34 8.08 -5.18
N CYS A 144 5.69 7.83 -4.04
CA CYS A 144 5.78 6.57 -3.32
C CYS A 144 4.60 5.68 -3.70
N ALA A 145 4.84 4.37 -3.81
CA ALA A 145 3.85 3.34 -4.06
C ALA A 145 4.03 2.20 -3.05
N PHE A 146 2.93 1.68 -2.51
CA PHE A 146 2.95 0.61 -1.53
C PHE A 146 2.78 -0.76 -2.20
N ASN A 147 1.92 -0.86 -3.21
CA ASN A 147 1.78 -2.05 -4.03
C ASN A 147 2.77 -2.03 -5.19
N ASP A 148 2.61 -1.09 -6.11
CA ASP A 148 3.27 -1.18 -7.40
C ASP A 148 3.45 0.16 -8.14
N VAL A 149 4.46 0.16 -9.00
CA VAL A 149 4.71 1.16 -10.03
C VAL A 149 4.49 0.48 -11.37
N VAL A 150 3.56 0.98 -12.17
CA VAL A 150 3.22 0.41 -13.47
C VAL A 150 3.62 1.39 -14.55
N VAL A 151 4.56 1.01 -15.41
CA VAL A 151 4.83 1.73 -16.66
C VAL A 151 4.05 1.04 -17.76
N GLY A 152 3.13 1.73 -18.41
CA GLY A 152 2.28 1.12 -19.42
C GLY A 152 1.85 2.06 -20.52
N LYS A 153 1.22 1.49 -21.54
CA LYS A 153 0.59 2.24 -22.62
C LYS A 153 -0.49 3.17 -22.09
N GLY A 154 -0.58 4.36 -22.68
CA GLY A 154 -1.64 5.32 -22.37
C GLY A 154 -2.96 5.01 -23.07
N ASN A 155 -3.79 6.03 -23.26
CA ASN A 155 -5.17 5.90 -23.73
C ASN A 155 -5.29 5.43 -25.19
N THR A 156 -4.22 5.59 -25.98
CA THR A 156 -4.20 5.17 -27.40
C THR A 156 -4.22 3.66 -27.59
N GLY A 157 -3.90 2.87 -26.55
CA GLY A 157 -3.92 1.41 -26.58
C GLY A 157 -2.82 0.76 -27.43
N ARG A 158 -1.92 1.54 -28.04
CA ARG A 158 -0.76 1.04 -28.78
C ARG A 158 0.33 0.57 -27.82
N LEU A 159 1.09 -0.43 -28.26
CA LEU A 159 2.22 -0.96 -27.49
C LEU A 159 3.28 0.10 -27.27
N ILE A 160 4.00 -0.03 -26.16
CA ILE A 160 5.20 0.73 -25.86
C ILE A 160 6.43 -0.17 -25.99
N GLU A 161 7.57 0.44 -26.29
CA GLU A 161 8.89 -0.20 -26.20
C GLU A 161 9.65 0.42 -25.04
N ILE A 162 10.15 -0.45 -24.18
CA ILE A 162 10.90 -0.09 -22.99
C ILE A 162 12.19 -0.90 -22.89
N GLU A 163 13.22 -0.26 -22.34
CA GLU A 163 14.45 -0.91 -21.90
C GLU A 163 14.47 -0.95 -20.38
N VAL A 164 14.85 -2.11 -19.83
CA VAL A 164 14.93 -2.34 -18.39
C VAL A 164 16.38 -2.60 -18.01
N SER A 165 16.85 -1.86 -17.02
CA SER A 165 18.13 -2.10 -16.38
C SER A 165 17.94 -2.27 -14.86
N ILE A 166 18.76 -3.13 -14.25
CA ILE A 166 18.77 -3.34 -12.81
C ILE A 166 20.19 -3.08 -12.32
N ASP A 167 20.36 -2.20 -11.34
CA ASP A 167 21.67 -1.85 -10.79
C ASP A 167 22.67 -1.37 -11.86
N ASN A 168 22.16 -0.64 -12.86
CA ASN A 168 22.86 -0.17 -14.06
C ASN A 168 23.30 -1.26 -15.05
N GLU A 169 22.84 -2.50 -14.89
CA GLU A 169 23.05 -3.58 -15.85
C GLU A 169 21.82 -3.75 -16.74
N PHE A 170 22.02 -3.75 -18.06
CA PHE A 170 20.96 -3.97 -19.02
C PHE A 170 20.39 -5.40 -18.89
N VAL A 171 19.07 -5.51 -18.72
CA VAL A 171 18.38 -6.79 -18.60
C VAL A 171 17.73 -7.19 -19.92
N ASN A 172 16.82 -6.34 -20.43
CA ASN A 172 16.14 -6.59 -21.69
C ASN A 172 15.54 -5.32 -22.30
N SER A 173 15.19 -5.43 -23.58
CA SER A 173 14.25 -4.55 -24.26
C SER A 173 12.97 -5.35 -24.57
N GLN A 174 11.81 -4.73 -24.40
CA GLN A 174 10.53 -5.40 -24.63
C GLN A 174 9.47 -4.47 -25.20
N ARG A 175 8.67 -5.02 -26.11
CA ARG A 175 7.40 -4.44 -26.57
C ARG A 175 6.25 -5.10 -25.83
N ALA A 176 5.47 -4.30 -25.11
CA ALA A 176 4.45 -4.79 -24.20
C ALA A 176 3.33 -3.77 -24.01
N ASP A 177 2.27 -4.18 -23.33
CA ASP A 177 1.30 -3.24 -22.76
C ASP A 177 1.92 -2.46 -21.59
N GLY A 178 2.91 -3.05 -20.92
CA GLY A 178 3.66 -2.39 -19.86
C GLY A 178 4.53 -3.33 -19.03
N LEU A 179 5.02 -2.80 -17.92
CA LEU A 179 5.80 -3.49 -16.89
C LEU A 179 5.32 -3.03 -15.51
N VAL A 180 5.05 -3.99 -14.63
CA VAL A 180 4.75 -3.75 -13.22
C VAL A 180 6.01 -3.98 -12.42
N VAL A 181 6.40 -3.02 -11.58
CA VAL A 181 7.38 -3.21 -10.50
C VAL A 181 6.59 -3.23 -9.19
N ALA A 182 6.53 -4.37 -8.52
CA ALA A 182 5.69 -4.59 -7.36
C ALA A 182 6.49 -4.93 -6.10
N THR A 183 6.03 -4.44 -4.95
CA THR A 183 6.46 -4.93 -3.64
C THR A 183 5.88 -6.33 -3.39
N PRO A 184 6.32 -7.03 -2.32
CA PRO A 184 5.68 -8.26 -1.91
C PRO A 184 4.21 -8.07 -1.53
N THR A 185 3.86 -6.91 -0.96
CA THR A 185 2.46 -6.56 -0.69
C THR A 185 1.67 -6.39 -1.99
N GLY A 186 2.24 -5.74 -3.01
CA GLY A 186 1.63 -5.58 -4.33
C GLY A 186 1.57 -6.86 -5.16
N SER A 187 2.26 -7.93 -4.76
CA SER A 187 2.28 -9.21 -5.49
C SER A 187 0.90 -9.88 -5.59
N THR A 188 -0.01 -9.57 -4.66
CA THR A 188 -1.40 -10.04 -4.65
C THR A 188 -2.37 -9.12 -5.40
N ALA A 189 -1.89 -7.99 -5.92
CA ALA A 189 -2.69 -6.96 -6.60
C ALA A 189 -2.57 -7.07 -8.13
N TYR A 190 -2.17 -5.99 -8.81
CA TYR A 190 -2.11 -5.98 -10.27
C TYR A 190 -1.06 -6.96 -10.82
N ALA A 191 0.07 -7.10 -10.11
CA ALA A 191 1.10 -8.08 -10.44
C ALA A 191 0.56 -9.51 -10.53
N LEU A 192 -0.34 -9.93 -9.63
CA LEU A 192 -0.97 -11.25 -9.68
C LEU A 192 -1.76 -11.45 -10.97
N SER A 193 -2.54 -10.42 -11.35
CA SER A 193 -3.37 -10.44 -12.55
C SER A 193 -2.53 -10.45 -13.83
N ALA A 194 -1.34 -9.84 -13.79
CA ALA A 194 -0.36 -9.88 -14.87
C ALA A 194 0.47 -11.19 -14.92
N GLY A 195 0.19 -12.16 -14.04
CA GLY A 195 0.87 -13.46 -14.00
C GLY A 195 2.17 -13.48 -13.18
N GLY A 196 2.37 -12.50 -12.31
CA GLY A 196 3.47 -12.46 -11.36
C GLY A 196 3.32 -13.48 -10.22
N PRO A 197 4.42 -13.84 -9.54
CA PRO A 197 4.38 -14.75 -8.40
C PRO A 197 3.80 -14.04 -7.17
N LEU A 198 3.17 -14.82 -6.28
CA LEU A 198 2.90 -14.37 -4.91
C LEU A 198 4.20 -14.35 -4.13
N LEU A 199 4.46 -13.23 -3.45
CA LEU A 199 5.60 -13.06 -2.58
C LEU A 199 5.11 -12.93 -1.14
N HIS A 200 5.81 -13.58 -0.21
CA HIS A 200 5.51 -13.41 1.20
C HIS A 200 5.75 -11.94 1.61
N PRO A 201 4.86 -11.29 2.39
CA PRO A 201 4.93 -9.83 2.57
C PRO A 201 6.21 -9.31 3.27
N THR A 202 6.86 -10.16 4.07
CA THR A 202 8.16 -9.87 4.72
C THR A 202 9.39 -10.15 3.85
N LEU A 203 9.23 -10.63 2.61
CA LEU A 203 10.34 -10.96 1.75
C LEU A 203 11.06 -9.68 1.28
N GLU A 204 12.39 -9.65 1.37
CA GLU A 204 13.20 -8.53 0.87
C GLU A 204 13.42 -8.63 -0.64
N ALA A 205 12.33 -8.49 -1.40
CA ALA A 205 12.32 -8.60 -2.85
C ALA A 205 11.36 -7.60 -3.52
N ILE A 206 11.64 -7.28 -4.79
CA ILE A 206 10.71 -6.60 -5.70
C ILE A 206 10.50 -7.46 -6.95
N ALA A 207 9.26 -7.53 -7.44
CA ALA A 207 8.91 -8.29 -8.63
C ALA A 207 8.79 -7.37 -9.85
N LEU A 208 9.38 -7.78 -10.97
CA LEU A 208 9.19 -7.16 -12.28
C LEU A 208 8.32 -8.09 -13.11
N VAL A 209 7.11 -7.65 -13.46
CA VAL A 209 6.09 -8.46 -14.11
C VAL A 209 5.65 -7.80 -15.43
N PRO A 210 6.03 -8.35 -16.59
CA PRO A 210 5.64 -7.77 -17.87
C PRO A 210 4.14 -7.96 -18.13
N VAL A 211 3.49 -6.96 -18.69
CA VAL A 211 2.05 -6.99 -19.02
C VAL A 211 1.89 -7.25 -20.52
N CYS A 212 1.33 -8.40 -20.88
CA CYS A 212 1.12 -8.83 -22.27
C CYS A 212 2.33 -8.58 -23.20
N PRO A 213 3.54 -9.07 -22.85
CA PRO A 213 4.73 -8.87 -23.67
C PRO A 213 4.61 -9.62 -25.02
N HIS A 214 5.05 -8.99 -26.11
CA HIS A 214 5.10 -9.63 -27.42
C HIS A 214 6.19 -10.70 -27.53
N THR A 215 7.14 -10.73 -26.60
CA THR A 215 8.22 -11.71 -26.53
C THR A 215 7.78 -12.93 -25.72
N LEU A 216 7.69 -14.10 -26.34
CA LEU A 216 7.22 -15.35 -25.70
C LEU A 216 8.09 -15.83 -24.53
N SER A 217 9.36 -15.44 -24.48
CA SER A 217 10.30 -15.78 -23.41
C SER A 217 10.30 -14.80 -22.24
N ALA A 218 9.54 -13.69 -22.30
CA ALA A 218 9.42 -12.77 -21.19
C ALA A 218 8.80 -13.48 -19.98
N ARG A 219 9.45 -13.40 -18.83
CA ARG A 219 9.01 -14.01 -17.58
C ARG A 219 9.07 -12.99 -16.45
N PRO A 220 8.16 -13.07 -15.47
CA PRO A 220 8.33 -12.35 -14.22
C PRO A 220 9.65 -12.72 -13.56
N ILE A 221 10.35 -11.74 -13.02
CA ILE A 221 11.55 -11.95 -12.20
C ILE A 221 11.39 -11.27 -10.84
N ALA A 222 11.98 -11.83 -9.81
CA ALA A 222 12.08 -11.21 -8.50
C ALA A 222 13.56 -10.94 -8.20
N VAL A 223 13.86 -9.73 -7.78
CA VAL A 223 15.22 -9.29 -7.42
C VAL A 223 15.23 -8.75 -5.99
N ASN A 224 16.42 -8.51 -5.44
CA ASN A 224 16.56 -7.95 -4.10
C ASN A 224 15.83 -6.60 -3.99
N SER A 225 15.16 -6.32 -2.88
CA SER A 225 14.45 -5.06 -2.67
C SER A 225 15.35 -3.81 -2.71
N HIS A 226 16.66 -3.97 -2.49
CA HIS A 226 17.64 -2.89 -2.55
C HIS A 226 18.13 -2.58 -3.96
N SER A 227 17.78 -3.41 -4.95
CA SER A 227 18.12 -3.14 -6.34
C SER A 227 17.37 -1.91 -6.87
N VAL A 228 18.02 -1.20 -7.78
CA VAL A 228 17.44 -0.05 -8.50
C VAL A 228 17.01 -0.50 -9.88
N VAL A 229 15.72 -0.38 -10.17
CA VAL A 229 15.14 -0.69 -11.48
C VAL A 229 15.02 0.61 -12.27
N GLU A 230 15.68 0.68 -13.42
CA GLU A 230 15.52 1.76 -14.39
C GLU A 230 14.69 1.24 -15.58
N ILE A 231 13.63 1.97 -15.93
CA ILE A 231 12.80 1.71 -17.10
C ILE A 231 12.90 2.92 -18.02
N THR A 232 13.48 2.75 -19.20
CA THR A 232 13.62 3.82 -20.21
C THR A 232 12.58 3.64 -21.32
N ILE A 233 11.86 4.71 -21.65
CA ILE A 233 10.90 4.70 -22.76
C ILE A 233 11.65 4.91 -24.08
N THR A 234 11.74 3.89 -24.92
CA THR A 234 12.44 3.98 -26.23
C THR A 234 11.47 4.23 -27.38
N TYR A 235 10.21 3.81 -27.26
CA TYR A 235 9.16 4.15 -28.21
C TYR A 235 7.78 4.14 -27.54
N ALA A 236 7.00 5.20 -27.75
CA ALA A 236 5.60 5.25 -27.34
C ALA A 236 4.85 6.31 -28.14
N SER A 237 3.59 6.03 -28.52
CA SER A 237 2.66 7.09 -28.95
C SER A 237 2.02 7.81 -27.76
N ASP A 238 1.79 7.08 -26.68
CA ASP A 238 1.29 7.56 -25.39
C ASP A 238 1.69 6.53 -24.32
N ALA A 239 2.28 6.99 -23.22
CA ALA A 239 2.77 6.14 -22.13
C ALA A 239 2.55 6.83 -20.78
N ARG A 240 2.31 6.05 -19.73
CA ARG A 240 2.07 6.55 -18.37
C ARG A 240 2.77 5.69 -17.33
N ALA A 241 3.25 6.36 -16.28
CA ALA A 241 3.58 5.71 -15.02
C ALA A 241 2.37 5.84 -14.07
N HIS A 242 1.93 4.73 -13.48
CA HIS A 242 0.91 4.68 -12.45
C HIS A 242 1.52 4.24 -11.12
N PHE A 243 1.04 4.80 -10.02
CA PHE A 243 1.51 4.51 -8.67
C PHE A 243 0.30 4.08 -7.82
N ASP A 244 0.28 2.80 -7.43
CA ASP A 244 -0.84 2.13 -6.76
C ASP A 244 -2.21 2.30 -7.45
N GLY A 245 -2.21 2.61 -8.76
CA GLY A 245 -3.42 2.94 -9.52
C GLY A 245 -4.13 4.25 -9.11
N GLN A 246 -3.54 5.06 -8.22
CA GLN A 246 -4.18 6.28 -7.68
C GLN A 246 -3.60 7.57 -8.26
N ARG A 247 -2.30 7.60 -8.54
CA ARG A 247 -1.62 8.72 -9.19
C ARG A 247 -1.01 8.25 -10.51
N HIS A 248 -0.90 9.16 -11.46
CA HIS A 248 -0.21 8.90 -12.71
C HIS A 248 0.60 10.10 -13.18
N PHE A 249 1.53 9.85 -14.11
CA PHE A 249 2.30 10.86 -14.81
C PHE A 249 2.48 10.43 -16.27
N ASP A 250 2.29 11.36 -17.20
CA ASP A 250 2.46 11.12 -18.63
C ASP A 250 3.95 11.10 -19.00
N LEU A 251 4.37 10.03 -19.67
CA LEU A 251 5.74 9.77 -20.07
C LEU A 251 5.93 10.10 -21.55
N ILE A 252 7.12 10.57 -21.91
CA ILE A 252 7.56 10.74 -23.29
C ILE A 252 8.77 9.86 -23.60
N VAL A 253 9.07 9.68 -24.89
CA VAL A 253 10.28 8.96 -25.32
C VAL A 253 11.52 9.65 -24.74
N GLY A 254 12.42 8.85 -24.18
CA GLY A 254 13.63 9.30 -23.48
C GLY A 254 13.46 9.49 -21.98
N ASP A 255 12.24 9.50 -21.45
CA ASP A 255 12.02 9.51 -20.00
C ASP A 255 12.53 8.22 -19.35
N LYS A 256 13.10 8.37 -18.16
CA LYS A 256 13.55 7.28 -17.30
C LYS A 256 12.71 7.21 -16.04
N VAL A 257 12.12 6.06 -15.76
CA VAL A 257 11.43 5.77 -14.51
C VAL A 257 12.37 4.96 -13.63
N ILE A 258 12.84 5.58 -12.54
CA ILE A 258 13.76 4.95 -11.58
C ILE A 258 12.93 4.50 -10.38
N VAL A 259 12.89 3.19 -10.13
CA VAL A 259 12.15 2.57 -9.03
C VAL A 259 13.11 1.89 -8.06
N ARG A 260 12.98 2.21 -6.77
CA ARG A 260 13.82 1.67 -5.70
C ARG A 260 12.99 1.50 -4.43
N ARG A 261 13.47 0.69 -3.47
CA ARG A 261 12.89 0.66 -2.13
C ARG A 261 12.90 2.07 -1.51
N ALA A 262 11.78 2.43 -0.88
CA ALA A 262 11.66 3.65 -0.09
C ALA A 262 12.45 3.52 1.22
N GLU A 263 12.97 4.64 1.72
CA GLU A 263 13.77 4.67 2.96
C GLU A 263 12.96 4.20 4.19
N ASN A 264 11.69 4.57 4.25
CA ASN A 264 10.79 4.19 5.34
C ASN A 264 9.91 3.01 4.92
N ALA A 265 9.65 2.11 5.87
CA ALA A 265 8.69 1.03 5.76
C ALA A 265 7.41 1.37 6.54
N VAL A 266 6.29 0.80 6.12
CA VAL A 266 5.02 0.88 6.86
C VAL A 266 4.99 -0.22 7.90
N ARG A 267 4.75 0.15 9.16
CA ARG A 267 4.59 -0.82 10.25
C ARG A 267 3.12 -1.15 10.44
N LEU A 268 2.74 -2.39 10.14
CA LEU A 268 1.40 -2.91 10.40
C LEU A 268 1.40 -3.67 11.72
N LEU A 269 0.35 -3.49 12.51
CA LEU A 269 0.10 -4.27 13.70
C LEU A 269 -1.07 -5.20 13.42
N HIS A 270 -0.87 -6.47 13.74
CA HIS A 270 -1.81 -7.56 13.53
C HIS A 270 -2.18 -8.19 14.88
N PRO A 271 -3.41 -8.66 15.07
CA PRO A 271 -3.78 -9.38 16.28
C PRO A 271 -2.95 -10.65 16.43
N VAL A 272 -2.79 -11.12 17.67
CA VAL A 272 -2.11 -12.39 17.93
C VAL A 272 -2.84 -13.53 17.22
N GLY A 273 -2.07 -14.40 16.55
CA GLY A 273 -2.64 -15.50 15.76
C GLY A 273 -2.97 -15.13 14.31
N HIS A 274 -2.72 -13.88 13.87
CA HIS A 274 -2.78 -13.53 12.45
C HIS A 274 -1.90 -14.46 11.60
N SER A 275 -2.48 -14.97 10.51
CA SER A 275 -1.81 -15.87 9.57
C SER A 275 -2.03 -15.38 8.14
N TYR A 276 -0.93 -14.97 7.49
CA TYR A 276 -0.92 -14.55 6.09
C TYR A 276 -1.46 -15.66 5.16
N TYR A 277 -1.14 -16.92 5.44
CA TYR A 277 -1.59 -18.04 4.62
C TYR A 277 -3.08 -18.34 4.79
N ASP A 278 -3.66 -18.06 5.95
CA ASP A 278 -5.10 -18.26 6.19
C ASP A 278 -5.89 -17.28 5.34
N MET A 279 -5.43 -16.03 5.33
CA MET A 279 -5.95 -14.98 4.49
C MET A 279 -5.80 -15.30 2.99
N LEU A 280 -4.63 -15.80 2.55
CA LEU A 280 -4.46 -16.27 1.17
C LEU A 280 -5.45 -17.39 0.80
N ARG A 281 -5.64 -18.39 1.67
CA ARG A 281 -6.59 -19.48 1.43
C ARG A 281 -8.02 -18.97 1.30
N GLN A 282 -8.41 -17.99 2.12
CA GLN A 282 -9.73 -17.38 2.06
C GLN A 282 -9.93 -16.56 0.78
N LYS A 283 -8.91 -15.81 0.34
CA LYS A 283 -8.99 -14.92 -0.83
C LYS A 283 -8.91 -15.65 -2.17
N LEU A 284 -8.08 -16.68 -2.23
CA LEU A 284 -7.81 -17.44 -3.46
C LEU A 284 -8.59 -18.76 -3.52
N HIS A 285 -9.46 -19.02 -2.55
CA HIS A 285 -10.28 -20.24 -2.46
C HIS A 285 -9.45 -21.55 -2.40
N TRP A 286 -8.20 -21.47 -1.93
CA TRP A 286 -7.29 -22.64 -1.87
C TRP A 286 -7.59 -23.60 -0.71
N GLY A 287 -8.42 -23.18 0.25
CA GLY A 287 -8.81 -24.02 1.40
C GLY A 287 -10.04 -24.88 1.15
N GLU A 288 -10.69 -24.77 -0.01
CA GLU A 288 -11.83 -25.61 -0.36
C GLU A 288 -11.35 -27.05 -0.54
N LYS A 289 -11.96 -27.99 0.18
CA LYS A 289 -11.63 -29.41 0.03
C LYS A 289 -11.99 -29.85 -1.39
N LEU A 290 -11.02 -30.43 -2.10
CA LEU A 290 -11.20 -31.10 -3.39
C LEU A 290 -12.25 -32.21 -3.29
#